data_AF-A0A1Q3G597-F1
#
_entry.id   AF-A0A1Q3G597-F1
#
_cell.length_a   1.000
_cell.length_b   1.000
_cell.length_c   1.000
_cell.angle_alpha   90.00
_cell.angle_beta   90.00
_cell.angle_gamma   90.00
#
_symmetry.space_group_name_H-M   'P 1'
#
loop_
_entity.id
_entity.type
_entity.pdbx_description
1 polymer ?
#
loop_
_entity_poly.entity_id
_entity_poly.type
_entity_poly.pdbx_seq_one_letter_code
_entity_poly.pdbx_strand_id
1 'polypeptide(L)'
;MTETVADSGIFNRIAKFFVENQDERTTHWFLSGSMTPLIIILVTYLYFCLYAGPRYMAKRKPFKLEGLLIAYNAIQVVLSIWLVYEGIMGGWNGVYNWRCQPVDYSRDPIAMRMAGAVWAYYICKVVELLDTVFFVLRKKQNQISFLHLYHHTLMPVCGFIGVKYFAGGHGTLLGVINSFIHVCMYAYYMLAAMGPKVQQYLWWKPYLTKMQIVQFVIVFFHTLQVQFQPTCGYPKSIAALLTLNAALFIYMFSMFYIKSYLRAAKRPAATAKGAEVNNNLADCKPKQEEEQTVGEEVDSRQRLVASGEEKKDL
;
A
#
# COMPACT_ATOMS: atom_id res chain seq x y z
N MET A 1 23.54 8.09 -50.29
CA MET A 1 22.12 8.23 -49.89
C MET A 1 21.79 7.06 -48.99
N THR A 2 21.73 7.36 -47.69
CA THR A 2 21.13 6.61 -46.57
C THR A 2 20.71 5.16 -46.82
N GLU A 3 21.60 4.24 -46.48
CA GLU A 3 21.24 2.86 -46.15
C GLU A 3 20.42 2.85 -44.85
N THR A 4 19.27 2.20 -44.92
CA THR A 4 18.37 1.90 -43.81
C THR A 4 19.04 0.93 -42.84
N VAL A 5 19.49 1.44 -41.70
CA VAL A 5 19.85 0.61 -40.54
C VAL A 5 18.57 0.03 -39.97
N ALA A 6 18.22 -1.16 -40.44
CA ALA A 6 17.22 -2.02 -39.83
C ALA A 6 17.77 -2.56 -38.50
N ASP A 7 17.59 -1.81 -37.42
CA ASP A 7 17.85 -2.34 -36.08
C ASP A 7 16.62 -3.17 -35.62
N SER A 8 16.51 -4.41 -36.09
CA SER A 8 15.42 -5.31 -35.72
C SER A 8 15.68 -6.01 -34.37
N GLY A 9 15.98 -5.23 -33.33
CA GLY A 9 16.12 -5.74 -31.97
C GLY A 9 14.79 -6.17 -31.35
N ILE A 10 14.82 -7.12 -30.41
CA ILE A 10 13.67 -7.50 -29.55
C ILE A 10 13.05 -6.24 -28.92
N PHE A 11 13.89 -5.26 -28.55
CA PHE A 11 13.46 -3.98 -28.03
C PHE A 11 12.58 -3.19 -29.02
N ASN A 12 12.97 -3.09 -30.29
CA ASN A 12 12.17 -2.40 -31.30
C ASN A 12 10.86 -3.13 -31.62
N ARG A 13 10.83 -4.47 -31.53
CA ARG A 13 9.58 -5.23 -31.65
C ARG A 13 8.64 -4.98 -30.47
N ILE A 14 9.18 -4.95 -29.25
CA ILE A 14 8.42 -4.66 -28.03
C ILE A 14 7.92 -3.21 -28.06
N ALA A 15 8.78 -2.25 -28.40
CA ALA A 15 8.43 -0.84 -28.52
C ALA A 15 7.34 -0.64 -29.57
N LYS A 16 7.49 -1.23 -30.76
CA LYS A 16 6.49 -1.18 -31.82
C LYS A 16 5.16 -1.78 -31.39
N PHE A 17 5.16 -2.94 -30.72
CA PHE A 17 3.95 -3.55 -30.16
C PHE A 17 3.22 -2.61 -29.17
N PHE A 18 3.95 -1.97 -28.26
CA PHE A 18 3.37 -1.00 -27.31
C PHE A 18 3.00 0.35 -27.94
N VAL A 19 3.51 0.70 -29.11
CA VAL A 19 3.05 1.90 -29.82
C VAL A 19 1.79 1.61 -30.62
N GLU A 20 1.70 0.43 -31.24
CA GLU A 20 0.60 0.05 -32.14
C GLU A 20 -0.66 -0.47 -31.42
N ASN A 21 -0.54 -1.05 -30.22
CA ASN A 21 -1.66 -1.64 -29.50
C ASN A 21 -2.25 -0.73 -28.39
N GLN A 22 -2.07 0.58 -28.52
CA GLN A 22 -2.63 1.54 -27.56
C GLN A 22 -4.16 1.59 -27.66
N ASP A 23 -4.84 1.62 -26.53
CA ASP A 23 -6.28 1.80 -26.48
C ASP A 23 -6.63 3.26 -26.79
N GLU A 24 -7.08 3.53 -28.02
CA GLU A 24 -7.45 4.87 -28.49
C GLU A 24 -8.51 5.56 -27.61
N ARG A 25 -9.31 4.81 -26.86
CA ARG A 25 -10.38 5.37 -26.02
C ARG A 25 -9.84 6.16 -24.84
N THR A 26 -8.66 5.80 -24.34
CA THR A 26 -8.10 6.33 -23.09
C THR A 26 -6.88 7.23 -23.32
N THR A 27 -6.41 7.39 -24.56
CA THR A 27 -5.19 8.14 -24.90
C THR A 27 -5.19 9.59 -24.44
N HIS A 28 -6.36 10.25 -24.46
CA HIS A 28 -6.51 11.66 -24.13
C HIS A 28 -6.91 11.90 -22.67
N TRP A 29 -7.08 10.85 -21.88
CA TRP A 29 -7.45 11.01 -20.47
C TRP A 29 -6.25 11.49 -19.65
N PHE A 30 -6.56 12.07 -18.49
CA PHE A 30 -5.54 12.65 -17.63
C PHE A 30 -4.55 11.56 -17.15
N LEU A 31 -3.25 11.83 -17.34
CA LEU A 31 -2.13 10.94 -16.99
C LEU A 31 -2.08 9.56 -17.68
N SER A 32 -2.94 9.27 -18.66
CA SER A 32 -2.93 8.00 -19.40
C SER A 32 -2.26 8.09 -20.77
N GLY A 33 -2.03 9.30 -21.30
CA GLY A 33 -1.47 9.47 -22.65
C GLY A 33 -0.01 9.03 -22.79
N SER A 34 0.82 9.31 -21.79
CA SER A 34 2.25 8.97 -21.77
C SER A 34 2.68 8.45 -20.41
N MET A 35 3.68 7.56 -20.39
CA MET A 35 4.29 7.04 -19.16
C MET A 35 5.19 8.08 -18.48
N THR A 36 5.67 9.09 -19.22
CA THR A 36 6.65 10.08 -18.73
C THR A 36 6.18 10.80 -17.46
N PRO A 37 4.95 11.35 -17.37
CA PRO A 37 4.46 11.97 -16.14
C PRO A 37 4.46 11.01 -14.95
N LEU A 38 4.07 9.75 -15.15
CA LEU A 38 4.08 8.75 -14.08
C LEU A 38 5.50 8.47 -13.58
N ILE A 39 6.48 8.33 -14.47
CA ILE A 39 7.88 8.14 -14.09
C ILE A 39 8.39 9.32 -13.26
N ILE A 40 8.07 10.56 -13.68
CA ILE A 40 8.45 11.77 -12.94
C ILE A 40 7.82 11.75 -11.53
N ILE A 41 6.53 11.42 -11.43
CA ILE A 41 5.83 11.29 -10.14
C ILE A 41 6.51 10.25 -9.26
N LEU A 42 6.78 9.05 -9.77
CA LEU A 42 7.38 7.95 -9.01
C LEU A 42 8.82 8.25 -8.57
N VAL A 43 9.65 8.81 -9.44
CA VAL A 43 11.02 9.21 -9.09
C VAL A 43 11.01 10.29 -8.02
N THR A 44 10.16 11.32 -8.17
CA THR A 44 10.02 12.40 -7.18
C THR A 44 9.49 11.85 -5.85
N TYR A 45 8.50 10.95 -5.90
CA TYR A 45 7.94 10.27 -4.75
C TYR A 45 8.99 9.45 -4.00
N LEU A 46 9.79 8.62 -4.69
CA LEU A 46 10.83 7.81 -4.08
C LEU A 46 11.93 8.68 -3.47
N TYR A 47 12.37 9.71 -4.19
CA TYR A 47 13.35 10.68 -3.70
C TYR A 47 12.86 11.38 -2.43
N PHE A 48 11.59 11.82 -2.41
CA PHE A 48 10.99 12.43 -1.24
C PHE A 48 10.90 11.45 -0.07
N CYS A 49 10.34 10.26 -0.29
CA CYS A 49 10.04 9.32 0.78
C CYS A 49 11.29 8.69 1.42
N LEU A 50 12.34 8.47 0.63
CA LEU A 50 13.56 7.80 1.09
C LEU A 50 14.64 8.77 1.56
N TYR A 51 14.69 9.98 1.00
CA TYR A 51 15.82 10.89 1.23
C TYR A 51 15.39 12.28 1.71
N ALA A 52 14.69 13.05 0.88
CA ALA A 52 14.46 14.47 1.16
C ALA A 52 13.52 14.68 2.36
N GLY A 53 12.43 13.93 2.44
CA GLY A 53 11.43 14.00 3.50
C GLY A 53 11.98 13.61 4.87
N PRO A 54 12.62 12.44 5.04
CA PRO A 54 13.27 12.08 6.31
C PRO A 54 14.34 13.09 6.77
N ARG A 55 15.15 13.62 5.84
CA ARG A 55 16.16 14.65 6.15
C ARG A 55 15.52 15.97 6.58
N TYR A 56 14.45 16.39 5.91
CA TYR A 56 13.67 17.58 6.28
C TYR A 56 13.00 17.43 7.66
N MET A 57 12.49 16.24 7.97
CA MET A 57 11.83 15.93 9.24
C MET A 57 12.78 15.62 10.40
N ALA A 58 14.08 15.46 10.14
CA ALA A 58 15.07 15.09 11.15
C ALA A 58 15.07 16.06 12.34
N LYS A 59 15.07 17.38 12.05
CA LYS A 59 15.10 18.45 13.05
C LYS A 59 13.72 18.99 13.45
N ARG A 60 12.63 18.38 12.97
CA ARG A 60 11.25 18.83 13.20
C ARG A 60 10.49 17.83 14.06
N LYS A 61 9.49 18.34 14.79
CA LYS A 61 8.48 17.52 15.46
C LYS A 61 7.54 16.90 14.41
N PRO A 62 6.98 15.70 14.66
CA PRO A 62 6.03 15.08 13.73
C PRO A 62 4.80 15.98 13.56
N PHE A 63 4.30 16.07 12.33
CA PHE A 63 3.10 16.86 12.04
C PHE A 63 1.85 16.20 12.63
N LYS A 64 0.97 17.04 13.22
CA LYS A 64 -0.38 16.64 13.68
C LYS A 64 -1.34 16.74 12.50
N LEU A 65 -1.61 15.59 11.86
CA LEU A 65 -2.38 15.48 10.61
C LEU A 65 -3.65 14.63 10.80
N GLU A 66 -4.16 14.51 12.02
CA GLU A 66 -5.27 13.61 12.36
C GLU A 66 -6.52 13.92 11.53
N GLY A 67 -6.97 15.18 11.51
CA GLY A 67 -8.14 15.60 10.73
C GLY A 67 -7.95 15.39 9.22
N LEU A 68 -6.76 15.70 8.71
CA LEU A 68 -6.41 15.48 7.30
C LEU A 68 -6.43 13.99 6.95
N LEU A 69 -5.89 13.14 7.81
CA LEU A 69 -5.89 11.69 7.61
C LEU A 69 -7.30 11.11 7.67
N ILE A 70 -8.15 11.58 8.59
CA ILE A 70 -9.55 11.13 8.66
C ILE A 70 -10.26 11.47 7.35
N ALA A 71 -10.15 12.72 6.87
CA ALA A 71 -10.76 13.15 5.62
C ALA A 71 -10.20 12.37 4.41
N TYR A 72 -8.89 12.23 4.31
CA TYR A 72 -8.23 11.48 3.25
C TYR A 72 -8.68 10.01 3.21
N ASN A 73 -8.66 9.31 4.35
CA ASN A 73 -9.09 7.91 4.40
C ASN A 73 -10.59 7.77 4.11
N ALA A 74 -11.44 8.72 4.54
CA ALA A 74 -12.86 8.73 4.20
C ALA A 74 -13.10 8.87 2.69
N ILE A 75 -12.37 9.78 2.02
CA ILE A 75 -12.41 9.93 0.56
C ILE A 75 -11.97 8.63 -0.12
N GLN A 76 -10.88 8.01 0.34
CA GLN A 76 -10.41 6.73 -0.20
C GLN A 76 -11.44 5.61 -0.06
N VAL A 77 -12.16 5.54 1.06
CA VAL A 77 -13.26 4.58 1.26
C VAL A 77 -14.37 4.81 0.23
N VAL A 78 -14.82 6.05 0.05
CA VAL A 78 -15.88 6.40 -0.90
C VAL A 78 -15.47 6.07 -2.34
N LEU A 79 -14.25 6.46 -2.74
CA LEU A 79 -13.71 6.15 -4.07
C LEU A 79 -13.60 4.63 -4.29
N SER A 80 -13.17 3.88 -3.28
CA SER A 80 -13.07 2.42 -3.35
C SER A 80 -14.43 1.74 -3.49
N ILE A 81 -15.45 2.21 -2.75
CA ILE A 81 -16.84 1.72 -2.89
C ILE A 81 -17.35 2.01 -4.31
N TRP A 82 -17.13 3.22 -4.81
CA TRP A 82 -17.54 3.60 -6.16
C TRP A 82 -16.85 2.75 -7.23
N LEU A 83 -15.55 2.47 -7.10
CA LEU A 83 -14.83 1.57 -8.02
C LEU A 83 -15.35 0.13 -8.00
N VAL A 84 -15.72 -0.40 -6.82
CA VAL A 84 -16.37 -1.72 -6.73
C VAL A 84 -17.68 -1.71 -7.50
N TYR A 85 -18.51 -0.68 -7.30
CA TYR A 85 -19.78 -0.53 -8.00
C TYR A 85 -19.59 -0.41 -9.53
N GLU A 86 -18.66 0.43 -9.98
CA GLU A 86 -18.37 0.62 -11.41
C GLU A 86 -17.81 -0.66 -12.05
N GLY A 87 -16.95 -1.42 -11.36
CA GLY A 87 -16.44 -2.68 -11.88
C GLY A 87 -17.51 -3.77 -11.96
N ILE A 88 -18.41 -3.85 -10.97
CA ILE A 88 -19.54 -4.80 -11.00
C ILE A 88 -20.49 -4.43 -12.13
N MET A 89 -20.93 -3.18 -12.20
CA MET A 89 -21.91 -2.73 -13.21
C MET A 89 -21.31 -2.60 -14.62
N GLY A 90 -20.00 -2.41 -14.74
CA GLY A 90 -19.29 -2.34 -16.00
C GLY A 90 -18.94 -3.70 -16.62
N GLY A 91 -19.26 -4.81 -15.95
CA GLY A 91 -19.05 -6.13 -16.56
C GLY A 91 -19.35 -7.32 -15.65
N TRP A 92 -18.89 -7.29 -14.40
CA TRP A 92 -18.91 -8.48 -13.52
C TRP A 92 -20.31 -8.88 -13.01
N ASN A 93 -21.34 -8.07 -13.25
CA ASN A 93 -22.75 -8.37 -12.97
C ASN A 93 -23.44 -9.22 -14.06
N GLY A 94 -22.72 -10.19 -14.65
CA GLY A 94 -23.27 -11.15 -15.62
C GLY A 94 -23.00 -10.86 -17.09
N VAL A 95 -22.31 -9.77 -17.43
CA VAL A 95 -21.86 -9.50 -18.81
C VAL A 95 -20.53 -10.21 -19.09
N TYR A 96 -19.64 -10.24 -18.10
CA TYR A 96 -18.31 -10.84 -18.23
C TYR A 96 -18.32 -12.34 -17.92
N ASN A 97 -17.48 -13.08 -18.64
CA ASN A 97 -17.25 -14.49 -18.42
C ASN A 97 -16.12 -14.72 -17.40
N TRP A 98 -16.45 -15.40 -16.30
CA TRP A 98 -15.51 -15.73 -15.21
C TRP A 98 -14.35 -16.67 -15.57
N ARG A 99 -14.44 -17.38 -16.71
CA ARG A 99 -13.38 -18.28 -17.19
C ARG A 99 -12.39 -17.58 -18.10
N CYS A 100 -12.89 -16.83 -19.08
CA CYS A 100 -12.08 -16.05 -19.99
C CYS A 100 -12.88 -14.85 -20.48
N GLN A 101 -12.40 -13.66 -20.17
CA GLN A 101 -12.95 -12.41 -20.69
C GLN A 101 -11.91 -11.65 -21.52
N PRO A 102 -12.06 -11.57 -22.86
CA PRO A 102 -11.20 -10.70 -23.66
C PRO A 102 -11.48 -9.22 -23.36
N VAL A 103 -10.53 -8.36 -23.74
CA VAL A 103 -10.74 -6.90 -23.67
C VAL A 103 -11.64 -6.49 -24.83
N ASP A 104 -12.72 -5.79 -24.51
CA ASP A 104 -13.55 -5.13 -25.52
C ASP A 104 -13.04 -3.70 -25.76
N TYR A 105 -12.58 -3.43 -26.98
CA TYR A 105 -12.07 -2.12 -27.43
C TYR A 105 -13.14 -1.27 -28.12
N SER A 106 -14.39 -1.71 -28.15
CA SER A 106 -15.50 -0.94 -28.68
C SER A 106 -15.80 0.31 -27.83
N ARG A 107 -16.56 1.24 -28.40
CA ARG A 107 -17.11 2.40 -27.68
C ARG A 107 -18.51 2.15 -27.13
N ASP A 108 -18.86 0.88 -26.91
CA ASP A 108 -20.12 0.51 -26.24
C ASP A 108 -20.19 1.15 -24.84
N PRO A 109 -21.37 1.59 -24.37
CA PRO A 109 -21.51 2.20 -23.06
C PRO A 109 -20.93 1.38 -21.90
N ILE A 110 -21.06 0.04 -21.93
CA ILE A 110 -20.54 -0.85 -20.89
C ILE A 110 -19.01 -0.93 -20.98
N ALA A 111 -18.46 -1.05 -22.20
CA ALA A 111 -17.02 -1.08 -22.43
C ALA A 111 -16.34 0.24 -22.01
N MET A 112 -16.94 1.38 -22.36
CA MET A 112 -16.48 2.71 -21.96
C MET A 112 -16.57 2.92 -20.45
N ARG A 113 -17.62 2.40 -19.81
CA ARG A 113 -17.78 2.45 -18.35
C ARG A 113 -16.67 1.66 -17.64
N MET A 114 -16.37 0.44 -18.09
CA MET A 114 -15.26 -0.35 -17.56
C MET A 114 -13.91 0.35 -17.80
N ALA A 115 -13.67 0.90 -18.99
CA ALA A 115 -12.45 1.65 -19.27
C ALA A 115 -12.30 2.84 -18.30
N GLY A 116 -13.38 3.58 -18.05
CA GLY A 116 -13.43 4.65 -17.06
C GLY A 116 -13.11 4.18 -15.63
N ALA A 117 -13.62 3.02 -15.23
CA ALA A 117 -13.31 2.40 -13.94
C ALA A 117 -11.83 2.02 -13.83
N VAL A 118 -11.22 1.48 -14.89
CA VAL A 118 -9.79 1.15 -14.93
C VAL A 118 -8.92 2.40 -14.83
N TRP A 119 -9.30 3.47 -15.53
CA TRP A 119 -8.63 4.76 -15.42
C TRP A 119 -8.74 5.35 -14.02
N ALA A 120 -9.94 5.37 -13.44
CA ALA A 120 -10.14 5.88 -12.11
C ALA A 120 -9.37 5.06 -11.06
N TYR A 121 -9.29 3.74 -11.22
CA TYR A 121 -8.46 2.87 -10.40
C TYR A 121 -6.98 3.26 -10.50
N TYR A 122 -6.47 3.52 -11.71
CA TYR A 122 -5.10 4.02 -11.91
C TYR A 122 -4.87 5.35 -11.18
N ILE A 123 -5.77 6.32 -11.32
CA ILE A 123 -5.68 7.60 -10.62
C ILE A 123 -5.68 7.40 -9.10
N CYS A 124 -6.54 6.51 -8.58
CA CYS A 124 -6.53 6.16 -7.16
C CYS A 124 -5.15 5.67 -6.73
N LYS A 125 -4.49 4.77 -7.48
CA LYS A 125 -3.14 4.29 -7.15
C LYS A 125 -2.08 5.39 -7.13
N VAL A 126 -2.21 6.41 -7.98
CA VAL A 126 -1.34 7.59 -7.92
C VAL A 126 -1.61 8.41 -6.66
N VAL A 127 -2.88 8.60 -6.27
CA VAL A 127 -3.25 9.30 -5.03
C VAL A 127 -2.80 8.55 -3.78
N GLU A 128 -2.85 7.21 -3.78
CA GLU A 128 -2.40 6.34 -2.69
C GLU A 128 -0.90 6.50 -2.36
N LEU A 129 -0.10 7.08 -3.25
CA LEU A 129 1.30 7.46 -2.93
C LEU A 129 1.38 8.43 -1.75
N LEU A 130 0.33 9.20 -1.48
CA LEU A 130 0.26 10.10 -0.33
C LEU A 130 0.31 9.36 1.02
N ASP A 131 -0.04 8.07 1.07
CA ASP A 131 0.05 7.26 2.30
C ASP A 131 1.47 7.31 2.88
N THR A 132 2.46 7.06 2.03
CA THR A 132 3.88 7.08 2.41
C THR A 132 4.35 8.48 2.74
N VAL A 133 3.86 9.50 2.03
CA VAL A 133 4.15 10.91 2.33
C VAL A 133 3.69 11.24 3.76
N PHE A 134 2.48 10.83 4.13
CA PHE A 134 1.98 11.02 5.49
C PHE A 134 2.80 10.25 6.53
N PHE A 135 3.28 9.04 6.23
CA PHE A 135 4.16 8.30 7.13
C PHE A 135 5.47 9.06 7.40
N VAL A 136 6.08 9.63 6.37
CA VAL A 136 7.29 10.45 6.50
C VAL A 136 7.04 11.71 7.32
N LEU A 137 5.99 12.46 7.01
CA LEU A 137 5.63 13.70 7.73
C LEU A 137 5.26 13.46 9.20
N ARG A 138 4.81 12.26 9.55
CA ARG A 138 4.51 11.85 10.93
C ARG A 138 5.68 11.16 11.64
N LYS A 139 6.84 11.04 10.98
CA LYS A 139 8.03 10.30 11.46
C LYS A 139 7.71 8.85 11.83
N LYS A 140 6.80 8.20 11.09
CA LYS A 140 6.43 6.79 11.24
C LYS A 140 7.15 5.93 10.19
N GLN A 141 8.48 6.06 10.12
CA GLN A 141 9.31 5.38 9.12
C GLN A 141 9.23 3.85 9.23
N ASN A 142 8.97 3.33 10.42
CA ASN A 142 8.74 1.90 10.67
C ASN A 142 7.57 1.31 9.85
N GLN A 143 6.64 2.14 9.38
CA GLN A 143 5.52 1.73 8.52
C GLN A 143 5.94 1.59 7.04
N ILE A 144 7.04 2.25 6.63
CA ILE A 144 7.57 2.20 5.28
C ILE A 144 8.42 0.94 5.12
N SER A 145 7.74 -0.20 5.02
CA SER A 145 8.37 -1.49 4.75
C SER A 145 8.73 -1.65 3.27
N PHE A 146 9.61 -2.60 2.96
CA PHE A 146 9.90 -2.98 1.58
C PHE A 146 8.62 -3.38 0.82
N LEU A 147 7.73 -4.16 1.46
CA LEU A 147 6.45 -4.56 0.89
C LEU A 147 5.60 -3.34 0.51
N HIS A 148 5.50 -2.36 1.43
CA HIS A 148 4.76 -1.13 1.21
C HIS A 148 5.31 -0.36 0.01
N LEU A 149 6.62 -0.11 0.01
CA LEU A 149 7.24 0.69 -1.04
C LEU A 149 7.21 -0.01 -2.41
N TYR A 150 7.46 -1.32 -2.43
CA TYR A 150 7.35 -2.13 -3.65
C TYR A 150 5.94 -2.07 -4.22
N HIS A 151 4.91 -2.30 -3.39
CA HIS A 151 3.51 -2.22 -3.78
C HIS A 151 3.15 -0.83 -4.33
N HIS A 152 3.39 0.23 -3.56
CA HIS A 152 3.01 1.59 -3.96
C HIS A 152 3.79 2.11 -5.18
N THR A 153 4.95 1.54 -5.51
CA THR A 153 5.66 1.88 -6.74
C THR A 153 5.15 1.07 -7.94
N LEU A 154 4.90 -0.23 -7.75
CA LEU A 154 4.51 -1.13 -8.84
C LEU A 154 3.04 -0.95 -9.25
N MET A 155 2.12 -0.75 -8.30
CA MET A 155 0.69 -0.70 -8.59
C MET A 155 0.29 0.46 -9.53
N PRO A 156 0.82 1.69 -9.41
CA PRO A 156 0.59 2.74 -10.39
C PRO A 156 1.10 2.39 -11.79
N VAL A 157 2.25 1.70 -11.89
CA VAL A 157 2.80 1.24 -13.18
C VAL A 157 1.89 0.19 -13.82
N CYS A 158 1.45 -0.80 -13.04
CA CYS A 158 0.47 -1.79 -13.51
C CYS A 158 -0.86 -1.14 -13.90
N GLY A 159 -1.34 -0.16 -13.13
CA GLY A 159 -2.54 0.62 -13.43
C GLY A 159 -2.42 1.39 -14.73
N PHE A 160 -1.27 2.02 -14.99
CA PHE A 160 -1.00 2.71 -16.25
C PHE A 160 -1.02 1.76 -17.44
N ILE A 161 -0.34 0.61 -17.34
CA ILE A 161 -0.37 -0.42 -18.39
C ILE A 161 -1.81 -0.89 -18.62
N GLY A 162 -2.58 -1.08 -17.54
CA GLY A 162 -4.00 -1.42 -17.59
C GLY A 162 -4.81 -0.41 -18.39
N VAL A 163 -4.77 0.88 -18.04
CA VAL A 163 -5.57 1.91 -18.75
C VAL A 163 -5.08 2.15 -20.18
N LYS A 164 -3.76 2.05 -20.43
CA LYS A 164 -3.17 2.37 -21.73
C LYS A 164 -3.42 1.28 -22.78
N TYR A 165 -3.49 0.02 -22.37
CA TYR A 165 -3.49 -1.13 -23.28
C TYR A 165 -4.64 -2.11 -23.04
N PHE A 166 -5.12 -2.25 -21.80
CA PHE A 166 -6.01 -3.32 -21.39
C PHE A 166 -7.16 -2.79 -20.52
N ALA A 167 -7.83 -1.73 -20.98
CA ALA A 167 -8.87 -1.02 -20.24
C ALA A 167 -10.20 -1.81 -20.20
N GLY A 168 -10.14 -3.05 -19.73
CA GLY A 168 -11.25 -4.00 -19.71
C GLY A 168 -10.79 -5.45 -19.56
N GLY A 169 -11.74 -6.37 -19.61
CA GLY A 169 -11.46 -7.80 -19.72
C GLY A 169 -11.03 -8.49 -18.42
N HIS A 170 -10.38 -9.64 -18.56
CA HIS A 170 -10.10 -10.60 -17.48
C HIS A 170 -9.34 -10.02 -16.29
N GLY A 171 -8.39 -9.11 -16.55
CA GLY A 171 -7.58 -8.48 -15.52
C GLY A 171 -8.35 -7.56 -14.57
N THR A 172 -9.53 -7.06 -14.97
CA THR A 172 -10.29 -6.07 -14.18
C THR A 172 -10.85 -6.61 -12.87
N LEU A 173 -11.07 -7.93 -12.75
CA LEU A 173 -11.50 -8.55 -11.49
C LEU A 173 -10.52 -8.28 -10.35
N LEU A 174 -9.21 -8.22 -10.66
CA LEU A 174 -8.17 -7.84 -9.71
C LEU A 174 -8.47 -6.46 -9.13
N GLY A 175 -8.81 -5.49 -9.98
CA GLY A 175 -9.15 -4.13 -9.59
C GLY A 175 -10.39 -4.07 -8.70
N VAL A 176 -11.43 -4.85 -9.03
CA VAL A 176 -12.67 -4.91 -8.23
C VAL A 176 -12.40 -5.48 -6.83
N ILE A 177 -11.74 -6.64 -6.74
CA ILE A 177 -11.44 -7.26 -5.44
C ILE A 177 -10.45 -6.38 -4.64
N ASN A 178 -9.46 -5.78 -5.30
CA ASN A 178 -8.54 -4.85 -4.64
C ASN A 178 -9.28 -3.65 -4.06
N SER A 179 -10.18 -3.04 -4.83
CA SER A 179 -10.98 -1.90 -4.36
C SER A 179 -11.84 -2.29 -3.16
N PHE A 180 -12.46 -3.48 -3.16
CA PHE A 180 -13.20 -3.98 -2.00
C PHE A 180 -12.31 -4.12 -0.74
N ILE A 181 -11.11 -4.66 -0.88
CA ILE A 181 -10.17 -4.76 0.23
C ILE A 181 -9.67 -3.37 0.68
N HIS A 182 -9.53 -2.42 -0.24
CA HIS A 182 -9.20 -1.04 0.06
C HIS A 182 -10.31 -0.32 0.83
N VAL A 183 -11.59 -0.63 0.61
CA VAL A 183 -12.70 -0.17 1.47
C VAL A 183 -12.43 -0.56 2.93
N CYS A 184 -12.15 -1.84 3.17
CA CYS A 184 -11.88 -2.35 4.52
C CYS A 184 -10.59 -1.77 5.13
N MET A 185 -9.52 -1.67 4.33
CA MET A 185 -8.22 -1.17 4.77
C MET A 185 -8.27 0.32 5.12
N TYR A 186 -8.86 1.16 4.27
CA TYR A 186 -8.95 2.59 4.53
C TYR A 186 -9.97 2.92 5.63
N ALA A 187 -11.03 2.14 5.77
CA ALA A 187 -11.92 2.24 6.93
C ALA A 187 -11.15 1.96 8.24
N TYR A 188 -10.29 0.94 8.26
CA TYR A 188 -9.40 0.68 9.40
C TYR A 188 -8.47 1.86 9.69
N TYR A 189 -7.81 2.42 8.66
CA TYR A 189 -6.90 3.55 8.85
C TYR A 189 -7.61 4.82 9.30
N MET A 190 -8.82 5.08 8.80
CA MET A 190 -9.68 6.16 9.25
C MET A 190 -9.99 6.02 10.75
N LEU A 191 -10.46 4.84 11.18
CA LEU A 191 -10.75 4.56 12.59
C LEU A 191 -9.49 4.65 13.47
N ALA A 192 -8.36 4.18 12.96
CA ALA A 192 -7.08 4.28 13.67
C ALA A 192 -6.61 5.73 13.84
N ALA A 193 -6.99 6.63 12.92
CA ALA A 193 -6.65 8.05 12.99
C ALA A 193 -7.51 8.84 14.01
N MET A 194 -8.67 8.31 14.42
CA MET A 194 -9.57 8.93 15.43
C MET A 194 -9.03 8.85 16.88
N GLY A 195 -7.86 8.23 17.06
CA GLY A 195 -7.10 8.27 18.31
C GLY A 195 -7.30 7.06 19.23
N PRO A 196 -6.68 7.08 20.43
CA PRO A 196 -6.54 5.90 21.29
C PRO A 196 -7.87 5.30 21.74
N LYS A 197 -8.89 6.16 21.95
CA LYS A 197 -10.24 5.75 22.35
C LYS A 197 -10.91 4.84 21.33
N VAL A 198 -10.60 4.99 20.04
CA VAL A 198 -11.15 4.14 18.97
C VAL A 198 -10.22 2.96 18.69
N GLN A 199 -8.90 3.16 18.76
CA GLN A 199 -7.89 2.15 18.48
C GLN A 199 -8.02 0.87 19.31
N GLN A 200 -8.51 0.97 20.56
CA GLN A 200 -8.77 -0.21 21.41
C GLN A 200 -9.77 -1.21 20.80
N TYR A 201 -10.70 -0.74 19.96
CA TYR A 201 -11.71 -1.58 19.31
C TYR A 201 -11.20 -2.22 18.00
N LEU A 202 -9.97 -1.92 17.57
CA LEU A 202 -9.40 -2.37 16.30
C LEU A 202 -8.70 -3.74 16.39
N TRP A 203 -9.27 -4.67 17.14
CA TRP A 203 -8.76 -6.03 17.35
C TRP A 203 -8.74 -6.87 16.06
N TRP A 204 -9.50 -6.47 15.04
CA TRP A 204 -9.66 -7.20 13.79
C TRP A 204 -8.55 -6.95 12.76
N LYS A 205 -7.49 -6.22 13.12
CA LYS A 205 -6.31 -5.98 12.27
C LYS A 205 -5.72 -7.26 11.62
N PRO A 206 -5.55 -8.40 12.33
CA PRO A 206 -5.01 -9.60 11.70
C PRO A 206 -5.93 -10.17 10.62
N TYR A 207 -7.25 -9.97 10.75
CA TYR A 207 -8.22 -10.43 9.76
C TYR A 207 -8.12 -9.62 8.46
N LEU A 208 -7.80 -8.32 8.52
CA LEU A 208 -7.49 -7.54 7.32
C LEU A 208 -6.36 -8.16 6.51
N THR A 209 -5.26 -8.51 7.18
CA THR A 209 -4.12 -9.15 6.50
C THR A 209 -4.51 -10.51 5.91
N LYS A 210 -5.37 -11.30 6.59
CA LYS A 210 -5.90 -12.54 6.02
C LYS A 210 -6.75 -12.28 4.78
N MET A 211 -7.62 -11.28 4.78
CA MET A 211 -8.43 -10.92 3.62
C MET A 211 -7.57 -10.49 2.43
N GLN A 212 -6.50 -9.72 2.67
CA GLN A 212 -5.51 -9.35 1.63
C GLN A 212 -4.85 -10.58 1.01
N ILE A 213 -4.44 -11.57 1.83
CA ILE A 213 -3.85 -12.82 1.33
C ILE A 213 -4.88 -13.59 0.50
N VAL A 214 -6.11 -13.74 0.99
CA VAL A 214 -7.20 -14.43 0.28
C VAL A 214 -7.50 -13.75 -1.06
N GLN A 215 -7.52 -12.42 -1.12
CA GLN A 215 -7.64 -11.67 -2.38
C GLN A 215 -6.59 -12.13 -3.40
N PHE A 216 -5.31 -12.16 -3.02
CA PHE A 216 -4.25 -12.51 -3.97
C PHE A 216 -4.33 -13.98 -4.40
N VAL A 217 -4.78 -14.87 -3.52
CA VAL A 217 -5.05 -16.28 -3.88
C VAL A 217 -6.17 -16.39 -4.92
N ILE A 218 -7.29 -15.68 -4.72
CA ILE A 218 -8.39 -15.66 -5.69
C ILE A 218 -7.90 -15.12 -7.04
N VAL A 219 -7.21 -13.97 -7.02
CA VAL A 219 -6.64 -13.36 -8.23
C VAL A 219 -5.67 -14.30 -8.92
N PHE A 220 -4.79 -14.98 -8.18
CA PHE A 220 -3.82 -15.92 -8.73
C PHE A 220 -4.49 -17.04 -9.52
N PHE A 221 -5.47 -17.75 -8.93
CA PHE A 221 -6.17 -18.81 -9.64
C PHE A 221 -7.01 -18.28 -10.80
N HIS A 222 -7.68 -17.14 -10.60
CA HIS A 222 -8.48 -16.50 -11.64
C HIS A 222 -7.63 -16.10 -12.85
N THR A 223 -6.41 -15.58 -12.69
CA THR A 223 -5.55 -15.23 -13.84
C THR A 223 -4.79 -16.43 -14.40
N LEU A 224 -4.43 -17.41 -13.55
CA LEU A 224 -3.72 -18.63 -13.95
C LEU A 224 -4.55 -19.47 -14.94
N GLN A 225 -5.87 -19.55 -14.75
CA GLN A 225 -6.74 -20.35 -15.63
C GLN A 225 -6.65 -19.95 -17.12
N VAL A 226 -6.32 -18.69 -17.42
CA VAL A 226 -6.19 -18.17 -18.81
C VAL A 226 -5.07 -18.90 -19.56
N GLN A 227 -4.02 -19.34 -18.84
CA GLN A 227 -2.90 -20.07 -19.46
C GLN A 227 -3.35 -21.41 -20.04
N PHE A 228 -4.33 -22.04 -19.40
CA PHE A 228 -4.84 -23.36 -19.73
C PHE A 228 -6.05 -23.32 -20.67
N GLN A 229 -6.44 -22.15 -21.15
CA GLN A 229 -7.53 -21.99 -22.11
C GLN A 229 -6.97 -21.64 -23.50
N PRO A 230 -6.97 -22.59 -24.47
CA PRO A 230 -6.41 -22.36 -25.81
C PRO A 230 -7.16 -21.29 -26.60
N THR A 231 -8.49 -21.22 -26.44
CA THR A 231 -9.40 -20.35 -27.19
C THR A 231 -9.58 -18.97 -26.56
N CYS A 232 -8.88 -18.66 -25.46
CA CYS A 232 -9.07 -17.40 -24.78
C CYS A 232 -8.38 -16.24 -25.53
N GLY A 233 -9.16 -15.22 -25.91
CA GLY A 233 -8.67 -14.03 -26.60
C GLY A 233 -7.97 -13.00 -25.69
N TYR A 234 -7.86 -13.27 -24.38
CA TYR A 234 -7.10 -12.41 -23.48
C TYR A 234 -5.59 -12.66 -23.63
N PRO A 235 -4.73 -11.61 -23.68
CA PRO A 235 -3.30 -11.78 -23.86
C PRO A 235 -2.65 -12.65 -22.77
N LYS A 236 -2.18 -13.84 -23.15
CA LYS A 236 -1.61 -14.83 -22.21
C LYS A 236 -0.36 -14.32 -21.50
N SER A 237 0.50 -13.57 -22.18
CA SER A 237 1.70 -12.96 -21.58
C SER A 237 1.35 -12.00 -20.44
N ILE A 238 0.31 -11.19 -20.61
CA ILE A 238 -0.19 -10.27 -19.59
C ILE A 238 -0.79 -11.06 -18.43
N ALA A 239 -1.64 -12.05 -18.71
CA ALA A 239 -2.18 -12.92 -17.66
C ALA A 239 -1.07 -13.65 -16.87
N ALA A 240 0.03 -14.06 -17.52
CA ALA A 240 1.17 -14.68 -16.86
C ALA A 240 1.90 -13.70 -15.94
N LEU A 241 2.09 -12.45 -16.39
CA LEU A 241 2.70 -11.40 -15.58
C LEU A 241 1.83 -11.04 -14.35
N LEU A 242 0.51 -10.94 -14.53
CA LEU A 242 -0.43 -10.76 -13.40
C LEU A 242 -0.37 -11.92 -12.41
N THR A 243 -0.29 -13.16 -12.92
CA THR A 243 -0.21 -14.38 -12.10
C THR A 243 1.09 -14.41 -11.29
N LEU A 244 2.22 -14.09 -11.92
CA LEU A 244 3.51 -13.99 -11.26
C LEU A 244 3.48 -12.91 -10.17
N ASN A 245 2.92 -11.73 -10.47
CA ASN A 245 2.80 -10.64 -9.51
C ASN A 245 1.93 -11.03 -8.31
N ALA A 246 0.79 -11.71 -8.55
CA ALA A 246 -0.06 -12.23 -7.48
C ALA A 246 0.69 -13.24 -6.59
N ALA A 247 1.49 -14.14 -7.17
CA ALA A 247 2.30 -15.08 -6.42
C ALA A 247 3.34 -14.37 -5.52
N LEU A 248 4.01 -13.33 -6.04
CA LEU A 248 4.95 -12.52 -5.26
C LEU A 248 4.24 -11.83 -4.08
N PHE A 249 3.04 -11.27 -4.28
CA PHE A 249 2.27 -10.68 -3.19
C PHE A 249 1.83 -11.71 -2.15
N ILE A 250 1.36 -12.89 -2.57
CA ILE A 250 1.05 -13.98 -1.64
C ILE A 250 2.27 -14.29 -0.77
N TYR A 251 3.45 -14.44 -1.37
CA TYR A 251 4.68 -14.71 -0.64
C TYR A 251 5.00 -13.60 0.37
N MET A 252 5.05 -12.34 -0.07
CA MET A 252 5.44 -11.23 0.80
C MET A 252 4.43 -10.98 1.94
N PHE A 253 3.12 -11.04 1.67
CA PHE A 253 2.09 -10.89 2.69
C PHE A 253 2.07 -12.07 3.67
N SER A 254 2.29 -13.30 3.19
CA SER A 254 2.39 -14.47 4.06
C SER A 254 3.61 -14.37 4.98
N MET A 255 4.76 -13.95 4.44
CA MET A 255 5.97 -13.69 5.23
C MET A 255 5.74 -12.58 6.26
N PHE A 256 5.08 -11.48 5.88
CA PHE A 256 4.70 -10.42 6.81
C PHE A 256 3.77 -10.94 7.92
N TYR A 257 2.77 -11.75 7.58
CA TYR A 257 1.82 -12.31 8.53
C TYR A 257 2.51 -13.26 9.54
N ILE A 258 3.36 -14.16 9.05
CA ILE A 258 4.13 -15.08 9.88
C ILE A 258 5.03 -14.30 10.84
N LYS A 259 5.75 -13.30 10.35
CA LYS A 259 6.66 -12.49 11.17
C LYS A 259 5.91 -11.67 12.23
N SER A 260 4.81 -11.02 11.83
CA SER A 260 4.13 -10.01 12.67
C SER A 260 3.15 -10.61 13.67
N TYR A 261 2.52 -11.74 13.35
CA TYR A 261 1.47 -12.32 14.19
C TYR A 261 1.88 -13.68 14.77
N LEU A 262 2.40 -14.61 13.96
CA LEU A 262 2.67 -15.97 14.44
C LEU A 262 3.97 -16.07 15.24
N ARG A 263 5.06 -15.47 14.77
CA ARG A 263 6.36 -15.49 15.48
C ARG A 263 6.37 -14.55 16.67
N ALA A 264 5.67 -13.43 16.60
CA ALA A 264 5.52 -12.49 17.72
C ALA A 264 4.74 -13.13 18.88
N ALA A 265 3.66 -13.87 18.60
CA ALA A 265 2.89 -14.57 19.63
C ALA A 265 3.66 -15.69 20.34
N LYS A 266 4.73 -16.22 19.74
CA LYS A 266 5.56 -17.30 20.30
C LYS A 266 6.76 -16.82 21.12
N ARG A 267 7.02 -15.51 21.21
CA ARG A 267 8.16 -14.98 21.99
C ARG A 267 7.82 -14.94 23.49
N PRO A 268 8.65 -15.52 24.37
CA PRO A 268 8.47 -15.40 25.81
C PRO A 268 8.63 -13.94 26.26
N ALA A 269 7.74 -13.49 27.16
CA ALA A 269 7.56 -12.09 27.55
C ALA A 269 8.85 -11.37 28.00
N ALA A 270 9.85 -12.11 28.50
CA ALA A 270 11.12 -11.59 28.96
C ALA A 270 12.01 -10.97 27.84
N THR A 271 11.82 -11.35 26.57
CA THR A 271 12.62 -10.83 25.43
C THR A 271 11.94 -9.74 24.62
N ALA A 272 10.73 -9.32 25.02
CA ALA A 272 9.91 -8.36 24.27
C ALA A 272 10.31 -6.88 24.50
N LYS A 273 11.18 -6.57 25.46
CA LYS A 273 11.61 -5.19 25.77
C LYS A 273 12.59 -4.55 24.77
N GLY A 274 13.15 -5.31 23.83
CA GLY A 274 14.21 -4.82 22.91
C GLY A 274 13.92 -4.93 21.42
N ALA A 275 12.72 -5.35 21.01
CA ALA A 275 12.34 -5.40 19.61
C ALA A 275 11.14 -4.48 19.38
N GLU A 276 11.39 -3.28 18.85
CA GLU A 276 10.37 -2.42 18.24
C GLU A 276 9.68 -3.20 17.11
N VAL A 277 8.65 -3.96 17.47
CA VAL A 277 7.75 -4.61 16.54
C VAL A 277 6.54 -3.70 16.41
N ASN A 278 6.52 -2.91 15.33
CA ASN A 278 5.36 -2.36 14.59
C ASN A 278 4.00 -2.30 15.30
N ASN A 279 3.98 -1.74 16.51
CA ASN A 279 2.78 -1.48 17.26
C ASN A 279 2.47 0.00 17.19
N ASN A 280 1.59 0.37 16.26
CA ASN A 280 0.82 1.62 16.33
C ASN A 280 -0.16 1.65 17.54
N LEU A 281 0.13 0.89 18.61
CA LEU A 281 -0.66 0.82 19.84
C LEU A 281 0.20 0.97 21.11
N ALA A 282 1.50 1.26 20.99
CA ALA A 282 2.40 1.32 22.15
C ALA A 282 2.85 2.74 22.55
N ASP A 283 2.23 3.79 22.02
CA ASP A 283 2.59 5.19 22.37
C ASP A 283 1.51 5.90 23.22
N CYS A 284 0.73 5.12 23.97
CA CYS A 284 -0.24 5.64 24.95
C CYS A 284 -0.27 4.76 26.20
N LYS A 285 0.86 4.73 26.93
CA LYS A 285 0.72 4.84 28.38
C LYS A 285 0.73 6.34 28.68
N PRO A 286 -0.20 6.87 29.50
CA PRO A 286 0.01 8.19 30.04
C PRO A 286 1.37 8.14 30.76
N LYS A 287 2.27 9.07 30.44
CA LYS A 287 3.29 9.44 31.41
C LYS A 287 2.49 9.84 32.65
N GLN A 288 2.45 8.98 33.65
CA GLN A 288 2.29 9.49 35.00
C GLN A 288 3.42 10.49 35.15
N GLU A 289 3.06 11.74 35.41
CA GLU A 289 4.01 12.73 35.87
C GLU A 289 4.76 12.08 37.03
N GLU A 290 6.03 11.77 36.80
CA GLU A 290 6.98 11.63 37.90
C GLU A 290 7.05 13.03 38.51
N GLU A 291 6.13 13.27 39.45
CA GLU A 291 6.23 14.33 40.42
C GLU A 291 7.60 14.19 41.07
N GLN A 292 8.41 15.22 40.89
CA GLN A 292 9.77 15.34 41.40
C GLN A 292 9.79 15.07 42.90
N THR A 293 10.22 13.88 43.32
CA THR A 293 10.81 13.69 44.65
C THR A 293 12.26 14.15 44.63
N VAL A 294 12.46 15.45 44.40
CA VAL A 294 13.66 16.16 44.86
C VAL A 294 13.45 16.42 46.34
N GLY A 295 13.73 15.42 47.17
CA GLY A 295 13.42 15.52 48.58
C GLY A 295 13.80 14.32 49.43
N GLU A 296 14.80 13.52 49.06
CA GLU A 296 15.27 12.43 49.94
C GLU A 296 16.70 11.94 49.68
N GLU A 297 17.54 12.74 49.03
CA GLU A 297 18.96 12.40 48.78
C GLU A 297 19.97 13.39 49.41
N VAL A 298 19.48 14.31 50.26
CA VAL A 298 20.33 15.23 51.04
C VAL A 298 20.52 14.78 52.50
N ASP A 299 19.64 13.94 53.05
CA ASP A 299 19.69 13.53 54.47
C ASP A 299 20.62 12.31 54.74
N SER A 300 20.84 11.44 53.75
CA SER A 300 21.70 10.26 53.90
C SER A 300 23.20 10.57 53.81
N ARG A 301 23.59 11.74 53.29
CA ARG A 301 24.99 12.22 53.30
C ARG A 301 25.34 13.09 54.51
N GLN A 302 24.36 13.61 55.25
CA GLN A 302 24.59 14.35 56.49
C GLN A 302 24.61 13.47 57.75
N ARG A 303 23.98 12.29 57.74
CA ARG A 303 24.05 11.35 58.88
C ARG A 303 25.34 10.52 58.98
N LEU A 304 26.13 10.42 57.92
CA LEU A 304 27.41 9.70 57.93
C LEU A 304 28.62 10.58 58.30
N VAL A 305 28.42 11.89 58.48
CA VAL A 305 29.46 12.84 58.93
C VAL A 305 29.29 13.22 60.41
N ALA A 306 28.22 12.76 61.08
CA ALA A 306 27.90 13.11 62.47
C ALA A 306 28.16 12.00 63.51
N SER A 307 28.81 10.88 63.16
CA SER A 307 29.09 9.79 64.11
C SER A 307 30.58 9.52 64.38
N GLY A 308 31.45 10.50 64.14
CA GLY A 308 32.88 10.32 64.30
C GLY A 308 33.55 11.55 64.89
N GLU A 309 33.33 11.82 66.18
CA GLU A 309 34.30 12.48 67.08
C GLU A 309 33.83 12.48 68.55
N GLU A 310 34.81 12.47 69.46
CA GLU A 310 34.76 12.56 70.94
C GLU A 310 34.37 11.34 71.82
N LYS A 311 35.33 10.42 71.95
CA LYS A 311 36.11 10.16 73.20
C LYS A 311 35.55 10.73 74.53
N LYS A 312 35.49 9.88 75.57
CA LYS A 312 36.39 9.79 76.77
C LYS A 312 35.70 9.59 78.13
N ASP A 313 36.37 8.74 78.91
CA ASP A 313 36.59 8.76 80.37
C ASP A 313 35.48 8.33 81.36
N LEU A 314 35.89 7.37 82.21
CA LEU A 314 35.33 6.81 83.46
C LEU A 314 34.13 5.86 83.37
#